data_AF-A0A3D1CQP0-F1
#
_entry.id   AF-A0A3D1CQP0-F1
#
_cell.length_a   1.000
_cell.length_b   1.000
_cell.length_c   1.000
_cell.angle_alpha   90.00
_cell.angle_beta   90.00
_cell.angle_gamma   90.00
#
_symmetry.space_group_name_H-M   'P 1'
#
loop_
_entity.id
_entity.type
_entity.pdbx_description
1 polymer ?
#
loop_
_entity_poly.entity_id
_entity_poly.type
_entity_poly.pdbx_seq_one_letter_code
_entity_poly.pdbx_strand_id
1 'polypeptide(L)'
;MVVAETLVGIQLVQSSCKAIKSALKTAENVSEIGGLLENMFSAKEKLKEQSHPIASKWAKFIKGKTGQDNFLQLAIQETVDEKLAQEEMRKVMRMLNRRFGNDTWEHILIERDKKKKAHADQMEMERLERDDMYDKILQIGGGIIAVAIAVIGMVFYVKYRMNR
;
A
#
# COMPACT_ATOMS: atom_id res chain seq x y z
N MET A 1 -20.66 -3.07 -3.44
CA MET A 1 -19.53 -3.63 -2.67
C MET A 1 -18.79 -2.57 -1.85
N VAL A 2 -18.55 -1.36 -2.38
CA VAL A 2 -17.71 -0.34 -1.71
C VAL A 2 -18.26 0.19 -0.36
N VAL A 3 -19.58 0.29 -0.19
CA VAL A 3 -20.19 0.72 1.10
C VAL A 3 -19.99 -0.31 2.22
N ALA A 4 -19.98 -1.61 1.88
CA ALA A 4 -19.73 -2.66 2.87
C ALA A 4 -18.25 -2.70 3.29
N GLU A 5 -17.35 -2.49 2.34
CA GLU A 5 -15.90 -2.47 2.61
C GLU A 5 -15.48 -1.25 3.45
N THR A 6 -16.05 -0.07 3.19
CA THR A 6 -15.82 1.16 3.98
C THR A 6 -16.35 1.01 5.40
N LEU A 7 -17.53 0.42 5.58
CA LEU A 7 -18.08 0.08 6.90
C LEU A 7 -17.18 -0.90 7.67
N VAL A 8 -16.63 -1.92 7.00
CA VAL A 8 -15.64 -2.84 7.60
C VAL A 8 -14.36 -2.10 8.00
N GLY A 9 -13.91 -1.14 7.19
CA GLY A 9 -12.77 -0.28 7.52
C GLY A 9 -12.99 0.54 8.80
N ILE A 10 -14.15 1.16 8.95
CA ILE A 10 -14.51 1.94 10.16
C ILE A 10 -14.63 1.03 11.37
N GLN A 11 -15.25 -0.14 11.23
CA GLN A 11 -15.37 -1.11 12.30
C GLN A 11 -13.98 -1.57 12.78
N LEU A 12 -13.04 -1.75 11.87
CA LEU A 12 -11.65 -2.10 12.18
C LEU A 12 -10.93 -0.95 12.92
N VAL A 13 -11.15 0.29 12.53
CA VAL A 13 -10.63 1.48 13.24
C VAL A 13 -11.18 1.53 14.67
N GLN A 14 -12.48 1.32 14.84
CA GLN A 14 -13.13 1.35 16.15
C GLN A 14 -12.71 0.17 17.05
N SER A 15 -12.59 -1.03 16.50
CA SER A 15 -12.14 -2.21 17.25
C SER A 15 -10.68 -2.05 17.69
N SER A 16 -9.82 -1.50 16.84
CA SER A 16 -8.43 -1.18 17.17
C SER A 16 -8.33 -0.14 18.26
N CYS A 17 -9.13 0.94 18.21
CA CYS A 17 -9.19 1.93 19.30
C CYS A 17 -9.59 1.31 20.65
N LYS A 18 -10.60 0.42 20.67
CA LYS A 18 -11.01 -0.31 21.88
C LYS A 18 -9.90 -1.22 22.39
N ALA A 19 -9.24 -1.97 21.51
CA ALA A 19 -8.14 -2.85 21.87
C ALA A 19 -6.94 -2.06 22.42
N ILE A 20 -6.55 -0.95 21.78
CA ILE A 20 -5.49 -0.06 22.26
C ILE A 20 -5.85 0.51 23.63
N LYS A 21 -7.09 0.97 23.82
CA LYS A 21 -7.56 1.45 25.13
C LYS A 21 -7.47 0.36 26.20
N SER A 22 -7.77 -0.88 25.86
CA SER A 22 -7.65 -2.03 26.77
C SER A 22 -6.18 -2.30 27.11
N ALA A 23 -5.30 -2.43 26.12
CA ALA A 23 -3.87 -2.64 26.31
C ALA A 23 -3.20 -1.52 27.11
N LEU A 24 -3.65 -0.27 26.92
CA LEU A 24 -3.18 0.88 27.70
C LEU A 24 -3.59 0.81 29.18
N LYS A 25 -4.77 0.26 29.48
CA LYS A 25 -5.26 0.10 30.85
C LYS A 25 -4.60 -1.08 31.57
N THR A 26 -4.41 -2.19 30.87
CA THR A 26 -3.91 -3.43 31.47
C THR A 26 -2.38 -3.46 31.58
N ALA A 27 -1.67 -2.54 30.91
CA ALA A 27 -0.20 -2.47 30.89
C ALA A 27 0.55 -3.72 30.37
N GLU A 28 -0.17 -4.78 30.03
CA GLU A 28 0.38 -6.09 29.67
C GLU A 28 1.25 -6.04 28.40
N ASN A 29 0.79 -5.40 27.32
CA ASN A 29 1.42 -5.59 26.01
C ASN A 29 1.63 -4.27 25.25
N VAL A 30 2.57 -3.45 25.68
CA VAL A 30 2.99 -2.25 24.93
C VAL A 30 3.47 -2.60 23.51
N SER A 31 4.01 -3.81 23.32
CA SER A 31 4.40 -4.32 21.99
C SER A 31 3.20 -4.59 21.07
N GLU A 32 2.05 -5.01 21.61
CA GLU A 32 0.84 -5.26 20.82
C GLU A 32 0.17 -3.96 20.36
N ILE A 33 0.35 -2.87 21.11
CA ILE A 33 -0.14 -1.54 20.74
C ILE A 33 0.43 -1.11 19.39
N GLY A 34 1.69 -1.44 19.10
CA GLY A 34 2.31 -1.16 17.80
C GLY A 34 1.58 -1.86 16.64
N GLY A 35 1.27 -3.15 16.78
CA GLY A 35 0.54 -3.90 15.76
C GLY A 35 -0.92 -3.43 15.59
N LEU A 36 -1.61 -3.14 16.69
CA LEU A 36 -2.96 -2.58 16.67
C LEU A 36 -3.00 -1.19 16.02
N LEU A 37 -1.97 -0.37 16.29
CA LEU A 37 -1.85 0.96 15.72
C LEU A 37 -1.58 0.90 14.20
N GLU A 38 -0.76 -0.04 13.73
CA GLU A 38 -0.53 -0.22 12.29
C GLU A 38 -1.79 -0.75 11.57
N ASN A 39 -2.52 -1.69 12.19
CA ASN A 39 -3.82 -2.13 11.68
C ASN A 39 -4.82 -0.97 11.57
N MET A 40 -4.78 -0.06 12.54
CA MET A 40 -5.62 1.13 12.57
C MET A 40 -5.23 2.15 11.50
N PHE A 41 -3.92 2.37 11.28
CA PHE A 41 -3.42 3.23 10.21
C PHE A 41 -3.75 2.68 8.82
N SER A 42 -3.52 1.38 8.60
CA SER A 42 -3.84 0.74 7.33
C SER A 42 -5.35 0.70 7.05
N ALA A 43 -6.20 0.51 8.06
CA ALA A 43 -7.65 0.61 7.93
C ALA A 43 -8.08 2.02 7.48
N LYS A 44 -7.48 3.07 8.05
CA LYS A 44 -7.73 4.46 7.66
C LYS A 44 -7.22 4.76 6.24
N GLU A 45 -6.06 4.23 5.86
CA GLU A 45 -5.50 4.38 4.50
C GLU A 45 -6.42 3.71 3.47
N LYS A 46 -6.89 2.49 3.75
CA LYS A 46 -7.89 1.78 2.92
C LYS A 46 -9.21 2.53 2.81
N LEU A 47 -9.71 3.13 3.90
CA LEU A 47 -10.91 3.95 3.87
C LEU A 47 -10.74 5.10 2.87
N LYS A 48 -9.61 5.83 2.96
CA LYS A 48 -9.28 6.93 2.05
C LYS A 48 -9.08 6.47 0.60
N GLU A 49 -8.44 5.32 0.40
CA GLU A 49 -8.24 4.69 -0.90
C GLU A 49 -9.52 4.13 -1.50
N GLN A 50 -10.55 3.83 -0.71
CA GLN A 50 -11.87 3.41 -1.20
C GLN A 50 -12.77 4.61 -1.49
N SER A 51 -12.64 5.66 -0.70
CA SER A 51 -13.19 7.00 -0.92
C SER A 51 -12.74 7.62 -2.25
N HIS A 52 -11.45 7.59 -2.58
CA HIS A 52 -10.90 8.19 -3.80
C HIS A 52 -11.42 7.61 -5.16
N PRO A 53 -11.56 6.28 -5.35
CA PRO A 53 -12.17 5.68 -6.53
C PRO A 53 -13.68 5.89 -6.57
N ILE A 54 -14.34 6.11 -5.43
CA ILE A 54 -15.71 6.63 -5.41
C ILE A 54 -15.68 8.04 -5.99
N ALA A 55 -14.99 9.01 -5.39
CA ALA A 55 -14.95 10.38 -5.93
C ALA A 55 -14.61 10.45 -7.45
N SER A 56 -13.62 9.68 -7.93
CA SER A 56 -13.19 9.70 -9.33
C SER A 56 -14.05 8.90 -10.32
N LYS A 57 -14.55 7.71 -9.97
CA LYS A 57 -15.53 6.99 -10.82
C LYS A 57 -16.86 7.73 -10.86
N TRP A 58 -17.22 8.40 -9.77
CA TRP A 58 -18.50 9.08 -9.63
C TRP A 58 -18.49 10.47 -10.28
N ALA A 59 -17.35 11.17 -10.33
CA ALA A 59 -17.16 12.34 -11.21
C ALA A 59 -17.41 12.02 -12.69
N LYS A 60 -17.11 10.79 -13.14
CA LYS A 60 -17.45 10.31 -14.50
C LYS A 60 -18.94 9.99 -14.66
N PHE A 61 -19.61 9.47 -13.62
CA PHE A 61 -21.05 9.18 -13.63
C PHE A 61 -21.93 10.44 -13.54
N ILE A 62 -21.50 11.49 -12.81
CA ILE A 62 -22.20 12.78 -12.67
C ILE A 62 -22.32 13.52 -14.00
N LYS A 63 -21.36 13.34 -14.92
CA LYS A 63 -21.48 13.85 -16.30
C LYS A 63 -22.60 13.20 -17.10
N GLY A 64 -23.20 12.11 -16.62
CA GLY A 64 -24.11 11.25 -17.36
C GLY A 64 -25.59 11.40 -17.06
N LYS A 65 -26.05 11.29 -15.80
CA LYS A 65 -27.50 11.26 -15.50
C LYS A 65 -27.85 11.76 -14.09
N THR A 66 -28.93 12.53 -14.04
CA THR A 66 -29.71 13.00 -12.89
C THR A 66 -30.16 11.85 -11.98
N GLY A 67 -29.61 11.82 -10.77
CA GLY A 67 -30.01 10.95 -9.65
C GLY A 67 -29.45 11.53 -8.35
N GLN A 68 -30.07 12.62 -7.87
CA GLN A 68 -29.46 13.56 -6.92
C GLN A 68 -29.59 13.14 -5.44
N ASP A 69 -30.61 12.36 -5.10
CA ASP A 69 -30.94 12.07 -3.69
C ASP A 69 -30.02 11.00 -3.08
N ASN A 70 -29.74 9.93 -3.83
CA ASN A 70 -28.78 8.90 -3.41
C ASN A 70 -27.32 9.40 -3.45
N PHE A 71 -27.07 10.47 -4.20
CA PHE A 71 -25.73 11.08 -4.35
C PHE A 71 -25.30 11.85 -3.10
N LEU A 72 -26.18 12.73 -2.59
CA LEU A 72 -25.87 13.53 -1.40
C LEU A 72 -25.66 12.61 -0.20
N GLN A 73 -26.48 11.57 -0.05
CA GLN A 73 -26.38 10.62 1.05
C GLN A 73 -25.03 9.88 1.07
N LEU A 74 -24.53 9.44 -0.09
CA LEU A 74 -23.25 8.73 -0.18
C LEU A 74 -22.04 9.64 0.10
N ALA A 75 -22.02 10.86 -0.45
CA ALA A 75 -20.94 11.81 -0.21
C ALA A 75 -20.90 12.29 1.25
N ILE A 76 -22.07 12.47 1.88
CA ILE A 76 -22.18 12.76 3.31
C ILE A 76 -21.66 11.58 4.12
N GLN A 77 -22.05 10.34 3.79
CA GLN A 77 -21.61 9.15 4.51
C GLN A 77 -20.09 8.98 4.45
N GLU A 78 -19.47 9.12 3.28
CA GLU A 78 -18.01 9.05 3.12
C GLU A 78 -17.28 10.09 3.97
N THR A 79 -17.78 11.34 3.95
CA THR A 79 -17.18 12.42 4.75
C THR A 79 -17.35 12.16 6.25
N VAL A 80 -18.52 11.67 6.68
CA VAL A 80 -18.80 11.32 8.07
C VAL A 80 -17.89 10.19 8.53
N ASP A 81 -17.71 9.16 7.70
CA ASP A 81 -16.88 8.01 7.97
C ASP A 81 -15.40 8.39 8.13
N GLU A 82 -14.89 9.27 7.26
CA GLU A 82 -13.54 9.80 7.38
C GLU A 82 -13.38 10.60 8.68
N LYS A 83 -14.34 11.47 9.01
CA LYS A 83 -14.30 12.27 10.24
C LYS A 83 -14.38 11.40 11.49
N LEU A 84 -15.18 10.35 11.46
CA LEU A 84 -15.31 9.39 12.57
C LEU A 84 -14.00 8.64 12.78
N ALA A 85 -13.37 8.15 11.70
CA ALA A 85 -12.05 7.52 11.79
C ALA A 85 -10.98 8.49 12.31
N GLN A 86 -11.00 9.76 11.88
CA GLN A 86 -10.11 10.79 12.42
C GLN A 86 -10.36 11.05 13.91
N GLU A 87 -11.60 11.02 14.38
CA GLU A 87 -11.93 11.19 15.80
C GLU A 87 -11.37 10.06 16.65
N GLU A 88 -11.52 8.81 16.21
CA GLU A 88 -10.94 7.65 16.89
C GLU A 88 -9.41 7.75 16.96
N MET A 89 -8.75 8.28 15.91
CA MET A 89 -7.30 8.51 15.95
C MET A 89 -6.93 9.55 16.99
N ARG A 90 -7.68 10.63 17.08
CA ARG A 90 -7.47 11.67 18.10
C ARG A 90 -7.73 11.13 19.52
N LYS A 91 -8.65 10.18 19.70
CA LYS A 91 -8.85 9.50 20.99
C LYS A 91 -7.62 8.67 21.35
N VAL A 92 -7.10 7.86 20.42
CA VAL A 92 -5.88 7.07 20.64
C VAL A 92 -4.67 7.96 20.91
N MET A 93 -4.47 9.01 20.13
CA MET A 93 -3.43 10.03 20.37
C MET A 93 -3.50 10.58 21.80
N ARG A 94 -4.67 11.07 22.23
CA ARG A 94 -4.84 11.61 23.59
C ARG A 94 -4.56 10.57 24.67
N MET A 95 -4.96 9.31 24.45
CA MET A 95 -4.71 8.22 25.41
C MET A 95 -3.22 7.86 25.50
N LEU A 96 -2.52 7.80 24.36
CA LEU A 96 -1.08 7.54 24.30
C LEU A 96 -0.30 8.69 24.93
N ASN A 97 -0.61 9.92 24.53
CA ASN A 97 0.11 11.09 25.03
C ASN A 97 -0.07 11.29 26.54
N ARG A 98 -1.28 11.04 27.05
CA ARG A 98 -1.55 11.07 28.49
C ARG A 98 -0.76 10.02 29.28
N ARG A 99 -0.44 8.87 28.66
CA ARG A 99 0.24 7.76 29.34
C ARG A 99 1.76 7.81 29.22
N PHE A 100 2.28 8.18 28.05
CA PHE A 100 3.69 8.07 27.70
C PHE A 100 4.40 9.42 27.50
N GLY A 101 3.66 10.53 27.47
CA GLY A 101 4.19 11.88 27.29
C GLY A 101 3.57 12.60 26.09
N ASN A 102 3.52 13.94 26.12
CA ASN A 102 2.75 14.73 25.16
C ASN A 102 3.18 14.57 23.69
N ASP A 103 4.41 14.12 23.44
CA ASP A 103 5.00 14.03 22.10
C ASP A 103 5.12 12.59 21.58
N THR A 104 4.65 11.60 22.35
CA THR A 104 4.78 10.18 21.97
C THR A 104 4.10 9.89 20.63
N TRP A 105 2.90 10.43 20.40
CA TRP A 105 2.21 10.25 19.12
C TRP A 105 2.98 10.82 17.93
N GLU A 106 3.61 11.98 18.10
CA GLU A 106 4.38 12.63 17.04
C GLU A 106 5.64 11.83 16.70
N HIS A 107 6.35 11.34 17.72
CA HIS A 107 7.49 10.45 17.52
C HIS A 107 7.10 9.17 16.77
N ILE A 108 5.95 8.57 17.10
CA ILE A 108 5.46 7.39 16.37
C ILE A 108 5.20 7.70 14.89
N LEU A 109 4.62 8.86 14.58
CA LEU A 109 4.40 9.26 13.18
C LEU A 109 5.72 9.48 12.44
N ILE A 110 6.69 10.15 13.07
CA ILE A 110 8.02 10.39 12.49
C ILE A 110 8.73 9.06 12.21
N GLU A 111 8.74 8.14 13.18
CA GLU A 111 9.35 6.82 13.01
C GLU A 111 8.66 5.99 11.92
N ARG A 112 7.32 6.04 11.87
CA ARG A 112 6.54 5.37 10.83
C ARG A 112 6.87 5.93 9.45
N ASP A 113 6.91 7.24 9.28
CA ASP A 113 7.22 7.87 8.00
C ASP A 113 8.66 7.59 7.58
N LYS A 114 9.60 7.58 8.52
CA LYS A 114 10.99 7.17 8.27
C LYS A 114 11.07 5.73 7.78
N LYS A 115 10.36 4.80 8.42
CA LYS A 115 10.30 3.39 7.99
C LYS A 115 9.61 3.24 6.62
N LYS A 116 8.52 3.96 6.38
CA LYS A 116 7.80 3.92 5.09
C LYS A 116 8.69 4.41 3.94
N LYS A 117 9.46 5.48 4.15
CA LYS A 117 10.45 5.98 3.17
C LYS A 117 11.58 4.99 2.96
N ALA A 118 12.20 4.50 4.03
CA ALA A 118 13.29 3.52 3.91
C ALA A 118 12.86 2.25 3.14
N HIS A 119 11.64 1.76 3.36
CA HIS A 119 11.09 0.64 2.58
C HIS A 119 10.82 1.01 1.13
N ALA A 120 10.35 2.22 0.84
CA ALA A 120 10.15 2.68 -0.53
C ALA A 120 11.48 2.77 -1.28
N ASP A 121 12.51 3.35 -0.65
CA ASP A 121 13.86 3.49 -1.21
C ASP A 121 14.49 2.12 -1.46
N GLN A 122 14.34 1.16 -0.52
CA GLN A 122 14.79 -0.22 -0.71
C GLN A 122 14.10 -0.90 -1.89
N MET A 123 12.78 -0.77 -2.02
CA MET A 123 12.05 -1.34 -3.15
C MET A 123 12.46 -0.71 -4.48
N GLU A 124 12.81 0.57 -4.49
CA GLU A 124 13.33 1.25 -5.68
C GLU A 124 14.71 0.72 -6.06
N MET A 125 15.62 0.59 -5.09
CA MET A 125 16.94 0.00 -5.30
C MET A 125 16.86 -1.46 -5.80
N GLU A 126 15.99 -2.28 -5.21
CA GLU A 126 15.77 -3.65 -5.67
C GLU A 126 15.23 -3.71 -7.10
N ARG A 127 14.37 -2.76 -7.50
CA ARG A 127 13.88 -2.67 -8.89
C ARG A 127 15.01 -2.33 -9.85
N LEU A 128 15.85 -1.36 -9.49
CA LEU A 128 17.00 -0.97 -10.30
C LEU A 128 18.00 -2.13 -10.44
N GLU A 129 18.29 -2.85 -9.35
CA GLU A 129 19.16 -4.04 -9.38
C GLU A 129 18.57 -5.18 -10.23
N ARG A 130 17.24 -5.37 -10.17
CA ARG A 130 16.56 -6.35 -11.01
C ARG A 130 16.70 -5.99 -12.48
N ASP A 131 16.44 -4.74 -12.84
CA ASP A 131 16.53 -4.26 -14.23
C ASP A 131 17.97 -4.40 -14.76
N ASP A 132 18.98 -4.02 -13.97
CA ASP A 132 20.40 -4.22 -14.29
C ASP A 132 20.78 -5.70 -14.44
N MET A 133 20.21 -6.58 -13.63
CA MET A 133 20.41 -8.03 -13.77
C MET A 133 19.75 -8.57 -15.04
N TYR A 134 18.54 -8.11 -15.39
CA TYR A 134 17.86 -8.51 -16.62
C TYR A 134 18.65 -8.11 -17.86
N ASP A 135 19.17 -6.87 -17.90
CA ASP A 135 19.99 -6.39 -19.01
C ASP A 135 21.29 -7.19 -19.16
N LYS A 136 21.98 -7.51 -18.04
CA LYS A 136 23.19 -8.36 -18.07
C LYS A 136 22.90 -9.78 -18.53
N ILE A 137 21.78 -10.37 -18.09
CA ILE A 137 21.38 -11.73 -18.49
C ILE A 137 21.02 -11.78 -19.98
N LEU A 138 20.31 -10.76 -20.50
CA LEU A 138 19.99 -10.66 -21.93
C LEU A 138 21.25 -10.46 -22.78
N GLN A 139 22.20 -9.65 -22.31
CA GLN A 139 23.45 -9.40 -23.03
C GLN A 139 24.34 -10.67 -23.10
N ILE A 140 24.47 -11.39 -21.98
CA ILE A 140 25.26 -12.63 -21.92
C ILE A 140 24.55 -13.76 -22.68
N GLY A 141 23.23 -13.91 -22.49
CA GLY A 141 22.42 -14.93 -23.16
C GLY A 141 22.37 -14.73 -24.68
N GLY A 142 22.23 -13.49 -25.14
CA GLY A 142 22.25 -13.13 -26.56
C GLY A 142 23.60 -13.43 -27.22
N GLY A 143 24.71 -13.17 -26.53
CA GLY A 143 26.06 -13.49 -27.01
C GLY A 143 26.27 -15.00 -27.21
N ILE A 144 25.84 -15.83 -26.26
CA ILE A 144 25.97 -17.30 -26.34
C ILE A 144 25.12 -17.85 -27.51
N ILE A 145 23.90 -17.36 -27.70
CA ILE A 145 23.02 -17.77 -28.79
C ILE A 145 23.60 -17.36 -30.15
N ALA A 146 24.14 -16.14 -30.28
CA ALA A 146 24.76 -15.67 -31.51
C ALA A 146 25.99 -16.51 -31.90
N VAL A 147 26.83 -16.87 -30.94
CA VAL A 147 27.99 -17.76 -31.16
C VAL A 147 27.53 -19.16 -31.58
N ALA A 148 26.51 -19.72 -30.93
CA ALA A 148 25.97 -21.03 -31.30
C ALA A 148 25.43 -21.05 -32.75
N ILE A 149 24.68 -20.01 -33.16
CA ILE A 149 24.17 -19.87 -34.53
C ILE A 149 25.33 -19.75 -35.52
N ALA A 150 26.37 -18.97 -35.21
CA ALA A 150 27.53 -18.81 -36.08
C ALA A 150 28.29 -20.13 -36.27
N VAL A 151 28.49 -20.92 -35.21
CA VAL A 151 29.15 -22.24 -35.28
C VAL A 151 28.31 -23.23 -36.09
N ILE A 152 27.00 -23.28 -35.86
CA ILE A 152 26.09 -24.15 -36.62
C ILE A 152 26.12 -23.75 -38.11
N GLY A 153 26.02 -22.46 -38.41
CA GLY A 153 26.09 -21.94 -39.78
C GLY A 153 27.43 -22.30 -40.47
N MET A 154 28.54 -22.21 -39.73
CA MET A 154 29.87 -22.57 -40.23
C MET A 154 29.97 -24.07 -40.55
N VAL A 155 29.47 -24.95 -39.67
CA VAL A 155 29.46 -26.41 -39.90
C VAL A 155 28.61 -26.76 -41.12
N PHE A 156 27.43 -26.15 -41.25
CA PHE A 156 26.57 -26.35 -42.42
C PHE A 156 27.24 -25.87 -43.71
N TYR A 157 27.92 -24.72 -43.69
CA TYR A 157 28.64 -24.17 -44.83
C TYR A 157 29.79 -25.09 -45.28
N VAL A 158 30.59 -25.59 -44.33
CA VAL A 158 31.68 -26.54 -44.62
C VAL A 158 31.13 -27.84 -45.20
N LYS A 159 30.06 -28.38 -44.63
CA LYS A 159 29.40 -29.60 -45.13
C LYS A 159 28.83 -29.40 -46.53
N TYR A 160 28.21 -28.25 -46.81
CA TYR A 160 27.69 -27.92 -48.13
C TYR A 160 28.80 -27.80 -49.19
N ARG A 161 29.93 -27.18 -48.83
CA ARG A 161 31.10 -27.04 -49.72
C ARG A 161 31.76 -28.37 -50.06
N MET A 162 31.80 -29.30 -49.12
CA MET A 162 32.48 -30.60 -49.28
C MET A 162 31.66 -31.62 -50.08
N ASN A 163 30.35 -31.38 -50.21
CA ASN A 163 29.39 -32.27 -50.87
C ASN A 163 29.03 -31.81 -52.30
N ARG A 164 29.85 -30.92 -52.88
CA ARG A 164 29.73 -30.35 -54.23
C ARG A 164 31.05 -30.50 -54.96
#